data_AF-A0A7W6S1T9-F1
#
_entry.id   AF-A0A7W6S1T9-F1
#
_cell.length_a   1.000
_cell.length_b   1.000
_cell.length_c   1.000
_cell.angle_alpha   90.00
_cell.angle_beta   90.00
_cell.angle_gamma   90.00
#
_symmetry.space_group_name_H-M   'P 1'
#
loop_
_entity.id
_entity.type
_entity.pdbx_description
1 polymer ?
#
loop_
_entity_poly.entity_id
_entity_poly.type
_entity_poly.pdbx_seq_one_letter_code
_entity_poly.pdbx_strand_id
1 'polypeptide(L)'
;MRLRRTMLGKSQDQMARALGVSFQQVQKYERGTNRISASRLFDVSRFLNVPVSYFFEDLTKDAVAARDEEVKVHFTEDDLDIGDDDDPMKRTESLELVQTYWRLPTEVVRARVLEMLKSLVRSTPE
;
A
#
# COMPACT_ATOMS: atom_id res chain seq x y z
N MET A 1 -4.16 1.06 2.28
CA MET A 1 -4.86 0.07 1.42
C MET A 1 -4.12 -1.27 1.33
N ARG A 2 -2.93 -1.32 0.71
CA ARG A 2 -2.14 -2.56 0.51
C ARG A 2 -2.00 -3.43 1.75
N LEU A 3 -1.55 -2.82 2.86
CA LEU A 3 -1.33 -3.52 4.13
C LEU A 3 -2.59 -4.28 4.60
N ARG A 4 -3.74 -3.58 4.63
CA ARG A 4 -5.02 -4.16 5.05
C ARG A 4 -5.47 -5.29 4.12
N ARG A 5 -5.29 -5.15 2.80
CA ARG A 5 -5.60 -6.21 1.84
C ARG A 5 -4.77 -7.47 2.11
N THR A 6 -3.44 -7.32 2.30
CA THR A 6 -2.54 -8.44 2.58
C THR A 6 -2.89 -9.14 3.89
N MET A 7 -3.24 -8.41 4.94
CA MET A 7 -3.67 -8.99 6.22
C MET A 7 -4.94 -9.84 6.10
N LEU A 8 -5.84 -9.48 5.18
CA LEU A 8 -7.04 -10.27 4.90
C LEU A 8 -6.77 -11.47 3.97
N GLY A 9 -5.52 -11.70 3.55
CA GLY A 9 -5.17 -12.75 2.59
C GLY A 9 -5.78 -12.54 1.20
N LYS A 10 -6.24 -11.33 0.89
CA LYS A 10 -6.91 -11.03 -0.39
C LYS A 10 -5.88 -10.69 -1.46
N SER A 11 -6.03 -11.21 -2.67
CA SER A 11 -5.16 -10.84 -3.80
C SER A 11 -5.59 -9.51 -4.44
N GLN A 12 -4.67 -8.85 -5.15
CA GLN A 12 -5.00 -7.64 -5.94
C GLN A 12 -6.03 -7.95 -7.04
N ASP A 13 -5.97 -9.16 -7.60
CA ASP A 13 -6.89 -9.66 -8.62
C ASP A 13 -8.32 -9.89 -8.07
N GLN A 14 -8.44 -10.40 -6.84
CA GLN A 14 -9.74 -10.45 -6.15
C GLN A 14 -10.33 -9.05 -5.92
N MET A 15 -9.48 -8.07 -5.59
CA MET A 15 -9.91 -6.69 -5.41
C MET A 15 -10.30 -6.03 -6.73
N ALA A 16 -9.56 -6.30 -7.80
CA ALA A 16 -9.82 -5.79 -9.14
C ALA A 16 -11.20 -6.25 -9.63
N ARG A 17 -11.50 -7.54 -9.50
CA ARG A 17 -12.83 -8.11 -9.80
C ARG A 17 -13.94 -7.49 -8.95
N ALA A 18 -13.72 -7.34 -7.65
CA ALA A 18 -14.73 -6.77 -6.75
C ALA A 18 -15.05 -5.30 -7.07
N LEU A 19 -14.08 -4.54 -7.59
CA LEU A 19 -14.22 -3.12 -7.92
C LEU A 19 -14.55 -2.87 -9.40
N GLY A 20 -14.59 -3.92 -10.23
CA GLY A 20 -14.77 -3.80 -11.68
C GLY A 20 -13.65 -2.97 -12.33
N VAL A 21 -12.40 -3.19 -11.94
CA VAL A 21 -11.23 -2.52 -12.52
C VAL A 21 -10.19 -3.51 -13.02
N SER A 22 -9.24 -3.02 -13.81
CA SER A 22 -8.06 -3.80 -14.15
C SER A 22 -7.18 -4.06 -12.92
N PHE A 23 -6.46 -5.17 -12.94
CA PHE A 23 -5.45 -5.50 -11.94
C PHE A 23 -4.42 -4.37 -11.76
N GLN A 24 -3.97 -3.79 -12.88
CA GLN A 24 -3.05 -2.66 -12.92
C GLN A 24 -3.61 -1.43 -12.21
N GLN A 25 -4.91 -1.16 -12.33
CA GLN A 25 -5.54 -0.04 -11.62
C GLN A 25 -5.48 -0.23 -10.10
N VAL A 26 -5.68 -1.45 -9.60
CA VAL A 26 -5.48 -1.76 -8.18
C VAL A 26 -4.03 -1.54 -7.77
N GLN A 27 -3.06 -1.91 -8.60
CA GLN A 27 -1.65 -1.61 -8.33
C GLN A 27 -1.39 -0.10 -8.28
N LYS A 28 -1.94 0.69 -9.22
CA LYS A 28 -1.82 2.16 -9.22
C LYS A 28 -2.48 2.78 -7.96
N TYR A 29 -3.60 2.23 -7.49
CA TYR A 29 -4.22 2.64 -6.22
C TYR A 29 -3.35 2.30 -5.01
N GLU A 30 -2.76 1.11 -4.97
CA GLU A 30 -1.91 0.69 -3.85
C GLU A 30 -0.57 1.41 -3.77
N ARG A 31 -0.05 1.85 -4.93
CA ARG A 31 1.16 2.69 -5.03
C ARG A 31 0.86 4.18 -4.81
N GLY A 32 -0.42 4.58 -4.81
CA GLY A 32 -0.82 5.98 -4.67
C GLY A 32 -0.53 6.85 -5.91
N THR A 33 -0.15 6.24 -7.04
CA THR A 33 0.10 6.97 -8.29
C THR A 33 -1.21 7.43 -8.94
N ASN A 34 -2.31 6.71 -8.70
CA ASN A 34 -3.64 7.12 -9.12
C ASN A 34 -4.49 7.54 -7.93
N ARG A 35 -5.12 8.72 -8.05
CA ARG A 35 -6.17 9.15 -7.13
C ARG A 35 -7.38 8.21 -7.22
N ILE A 36 -8.06 8.03 -6.09
CA ILE A 36 -9.27 7.20 -5.98
C ILE A 36 -10.45 8.15 -5.80
N SER A 37 -11.51 8.00 -6.62
CA SER A 37 -12.74 8.78 -6.43
C SER A 37 -13.43 8.39 -5.13
N ALA A 38 -14.22 9.29 -4.54
CA ALA A 38 -14.92 9.01 -3.28
C ALA A 38 -15.83 7.77 -3.36
N SER A 39 -16.51 7.56 -4.50
CA SER A 39 -17.32 6.37 -4.75
C SER A 39 -16.48 5.08 -4.71
N ARG A 40 -15.37 5.06 -5.45
CA ARG A 40 -14.43 3.92 -5.45
C ARG A 40 -13.81 3.69 -4.07
N LEU A 41 -13.49 4.75 -3.34
CA LEU A 41 -12.94 4.63 -1.98
C LEU A 41 -13.94 3.99 -1.03
N PHE A 42 -15.24 4.28 -1.20
CA PHE A 42 -16.30 3.61 -0.46
C PHE A 42 -16.36 2.10 -0.78
N ASP A 43 -16.32 1.73 -2.07
CA ASP A 43 -16.30 0.30 -2.47
C ASP A 43 -15.07 -0.43 -1.94
N VAL A 44 -13.91 0.23 -1.98
CA VAL A 44 -12.65 -0.25 -1.40
C VAL A 44 -12.79 -0.47 0.11
N SER A 45 -13.43 0.44 0.84
CA SER A 45 -13.66 0.29 2.28
C SER A 45 -14.52 -0.93 2.61
N ARG A 46 -15.56 -1.19 1.81
CA ARG A 46 -16.43 -2.37 1.92
C ARG A 46 -15.66 -3.66 1.65
N PHE A 47 -14.87 -3.70 0.59
CA PHE A 47 -14.05 -4.87 0.26
C PHE A 47 -13.01 -5.21 1.34
N LEU A 48 -12.42 -4.19 1.95
CA LEU A 48 -11.41 -4.31 3.02
C LEU A 48 -12.01 -4.44 4.42
N ASN A 49 -13.33 -4.46 4.54
CA ASN A 49 -14.06 -4.53 5.80
C ASN A 49 -13.52 -3.54 6.84
N VAL A 50 -13.47 -2.26 6.44
CA VAL A 50 -13.07 -1.12 7.28
C VAL A 50 -14.03 0.04 7.03
N PRO A 51 -14.27 0.92 8.02
CA PRO A 51 -15.00 2.17 7.76
C PRO A 51 -14.21 3.05 6.78
N VAL A 52 -14.90 3.87 5.99
CA VAL A 52 -14.24 4.79 5.03
C VAL A 52 -13.28 5.77 5.72
N SER A 53 -13.53 6.10 6.99
CA SER A 53 -12.67 6.94 7.83
C SER A 53 -11.25 6.39 7.99
N TYR A 54 -11.07 5.06 7.87
CA TYR A 54 -9.77 4.39 7.97
C TYR A 54 -8.71 4.98 7.03
N PHE A 55 -9.12 5.47 5.84
CA PHE A 55 -8.19 6.07 4.88
C PHE A 55 -7.77 7.50 5.23
N PHE A 56 -8.37 8.09 6.27
CA PHE A 56 -8.18 9.48 6.67
C PHE A 56 -7.63 9.64 8.10
N GLU A 57 -7.41 8.55 8.83
CA GLU A 57 -6.96 8.59 10.25
C GLU A 57 -5.61 9.32 10.42
N ASP A 58 -4.71 9.22 9.45
CA ASP A 58 -3.38 9.84 9.47
C ASP A 58 -3.32 11.19 8.73
N LEU A 59 -4.45 11.71 8.22
CA LEU A 59 -4.48 13.03 7.59
C LEU A 59 -4.45 14.14 8.66
N THR A 60 -3.26 14.63 8.95
CA THR A 60 -3.08 15.86 9.72
C THR A 60 -3.42 17.08 8.86
N LYS A 61 -3.87 18.18 9.49
CA LYS A 61 -4.21 19.43 8.78
C LYS A 61 -3.03 19.98 7.97
N ASP A 62 -1.80 19.73 8.41
CA ASP A 62 -0.58 20.16 7.74
C ASP A 62 -0.31 19.40 6.43
N ALA A 63 -0.75 18.13 6.33
CA ALA A 63 -0.58 17.31 5.12
C ALA A 63 -1.53 17.71 3.97
N VAL A 64 -2.63 18.40 4.28
CA VAL A 64 -3.58 18.89 3.28
C VAL A 64 -3.09 20.20 2.65
N ALA A 65 -2.47 21.08 3.44
CA ALA A 65 -1.97 22.38 2.95
C ALA A 65 -0.81 22.25 1.94
N ALA A 66 -0.04 21.17 1.99
CA ALA A 66 1.08 20.91 1.07
C ALA A 66 0.65 20.37 -0.31
N ARG A 67 -0.65 20.10 -0.54
CA ARG A 67 -1.14 19.36 -1.73
C ARG A 67 -1.87 20.20 -2.77
N ASP A 68 -2.13 21.47 -2.51
CA ASP A 68 -2.98 22.32 -3.37
C ASP A 68 -2.28 22.90 -4.61
N GLU A 69 -0.95 22.75 -4.76
CA GLU A 69 -0.23 23.39 -5.88
C GLU A 69 -0.08 22.54 -7.15
N GLU A 70 -0.28 21.22 -7.12
CA GLU A 70 -0.05 20.39 -8.31
C GLU A 70 -1.17 19.39 -8.63
N VAL A 71 -1.44 19.30 -9.94
CA VAL A 71 -2.03 18.17 -10.67
C VAL A 71 -3.54 18.29 -11.00
N LYS A 72 -3.85 19.07 -12.05
CA LYS A 72 -4.89 18.71 -13.04
C LYS A 72 -4.41 17.44 -13.75
N VAL A 73 -4.96 16.27 -13.42
CA VAL A 73 -4.77 15.05 -14.23
C VAL A 73 -6.08 14.66 -14.87
N HIS A 74 -6.00 14.58 -16.19
CA HIS A 74 -7.02 14.12 -17.12
C HIS A 74 -7.22 12.62 -16.92
N PHE A 75 -8.48 12.18 -16.86
CA PHE A 75 -8.82 10.76 -16.82
C PHE A 75 -8.93 10.26 -18.27
N THR A 76 -7.96 9.47 -18.72
CA THR A 76 -8.13 8.64 -19.92
C THR A 76 -7.76 7.20 -19.57
N GLU A 77 -8.58 6.28 -20.08
CA GLU A 77 -8.56 4.85 -19.75
C GLU A 77 -7.41 4.08 -20.45
N ASP A 78 -6.43 4.77 -21.03
CA ASP A 78 -5.60 4.21 -22.12
C ASP A 78 -4.08 4.39 -21.96
N ASP A 79 -3.56 4.40 -20.73
CA ASP A 79 -2.11 4.34 -20.50
C ASP A 79 -1.67 2.91 -20.12
N LEU A 80 -1.63 2.06 -21.15
CA LEU A 80 -0.96 0.77 -21.19
C LEU A 80 0.50 0.97 -21.66
N ASP A 81 1.43 1.01 -20.72
CA ASP A 81 2.76 0.38 -20.74
C ASP A 81 3.36 0.64 -19.33
N ILE A 82 4.00 -0.29 -18.63
CA ILE A 82 5.40 -0.66 -18.81
C ILE A 82 5.62 -1.91 -17.94
N GLY A 83 6.37 -2.88 -18.47
CA GLY A 83 6.79 -4.11 -17.79
C GLY A 83 7.55 -3.84 -16.48
N ASP A 84 7.29 -4.67 -15.47
CA ASP A 84 7.81 -4.45 -14.11
C ASP A 84 8.19 -5.79 -13.48
N ASP A 85 9.34 -6.33 -13.90
CA ASP A 85 9.90 -7.60 -13.40
C ASP A 85 10.82 -7.41 -12.17
N ASP A 86 10.91 -6.19 -11.63
CA ASP A 86 11.91 -5.85 -10.59
C ASP A 86 11.32 -5.06 -9.39
N ASP A 87 10.05 -5.32 -9.03
CA ASP A 87 9.48 -4.84 -7.76
C ASP A 87 9.99 -5.73 -6.60
N PRO A 88 10.89 -5.24 -5.71
CA PRO A 88 11.44 -6.02 -4.60
C PRO A 88 10.35 -6.50 -3.63
N MET A 89 9.16 -5.88 -3.64
CA MET A 89 8.02 -6.25 -2.81
C MET A 89 7.17 -7.40 -3.39
N LYS A 90 7.54 -7.96 -4.56
CA LYS A 90 7.05 -9.24 -5.08
C LYS A 90 7.82 -10.44 -4.52
N ARG A 91 8.98 -10.22 -3.89
CA ARG A 91 9.78 -11.30 -3.30
C ARG A 91 9.05 -11.87 -2.09
N THR A 92 8.81 -13.17 -2.09
CA THR A 92 8.11 -13.91 -1.02
C THR A 92 8.69 -13.60 0.37
N GLU A 93 10.02 -13.50 0.44
CA GLU A 93 10.77 -13.18 1.66
C GLU A 93 10.41 -11.80 2.23
N SER A 94 10.22 -10.78 1.39
CA SER A 94 9.86 -9.43 1.84
C SER A 94 8.45 -9.38 2.44
N LEU A 95 7.52 -10.18 1.90
CA LEU A 95 6.17 -10.30 2.44
C LEU A 95 6.16 -11.06 3.77
N GLU A 96 6.95 -12.11 3.90
CA GLU A 96 7.09 -12.90 5.13
C GLU A 96 7.70 -12.07 6.27
N LEU A 97 8.72 -11.25 5.96
CA LEU A 97 9.33 -10.33 6.92
C LEU A 97 8.31 -9.33 7.47
N VAL A 98 7.51 -8.71 6.58
CA VAL A 98 6.48 -7.75 6.99
C VAL A 98 5.40 -8.44 7.84
N GLN A 99 4.92 -9.62 7.43
CA GLN A 99 3.90 -10.35 8.19
C GLN A 99 4.40 -10.76 9.59
N THR A 100 5.65 -11.23 9.68
CA THR A 100 6.27 -11.66 10.93
C THR A 100 6.53 -10.49 11.87
N TYR A 101 6.99 -9.35 11.33
CA TYR A 101 7.23 -8.13 12.10
C TYR A 101 5.98 -7.63 12.84
N TRP A 102 4.81 -7.68 12.20
CA TRP A 102 3.56 -7.24 12.81
C TRP A 102 2.97 -8.24 13.80
N ARG A 103 3.41 -9.51 13.80
CA ARG A 103 3.04 -10.52 14.81
C ARG A 103 3.79 -10.35 16.14
N LEU A 104 4.81 -9.49 16.18
CA LEU A 104 5.58 -9.24 17.40
C LEU A 104 4.70 -8.53 18.45
N PRO A 105 4.72 -9.00 19.72
CA PRO A 105 3.71 -8.65 20.71
C PRO A 105 3.82 -7.21 21.25
N THR A 106 4.99 -6.57 21.15
CA THR A 106 5.22 -5.24 21.70
C THR A 106 6.01 -4.35 20.76
N GLU A 107 5.76 -3.05 20.86
CA GLU A 107 6.49 -2.01 20.11
C GLU A 107 7.98 -2.00 20.45
N VAL A 108 8.33 -2.32 21.70
CA VAL A 108 9.72 -2.45 22.16
C VAL A 108 10.45 -3.58 21.42
N VAL A 109 9.81 -4.73 21.21
CA VAL A 109 10.40 -5.85 20.48
C VAL A 109 10.56 -5.51 18.99
N ARG A 110 9.56 -4.83 18.39
CA ARG A 110 9.65 -4.34 17.01
C ARG A 110 10.82 -3.38 16.82
N ALA A 111 11.01 -2.42 17.73
CA ALA A 111 12.12 -1.48 17.69
C ALA A 111 13.49 -2.19 17.76
N ARG A 112 13.64 -3.19 18.64
CA ARG A 112 14.87 -3.99 18.75
C ARG A 112 15.16 -4.80 17.49
N VAL A 113 14.14 -5.40 16.88
CA VAL A 113 14.28 -6.14 15.62
C VAL A 113 14.70 -5.20 14.48
N LEU A 114 14.12 -4.00 14.42
CA LEU A 114 14.53 -2.96 13.46
C LEU A 114 15.98 -2.52 13.67
N GLU A 115 16.40 -2.35 14.91
CA GLU A 115 17.77 -1.99 15.27
C GLU A 115 18.77 -3.08 14.88
N MET A 116 18.42 -4.35 15.11
CA MET A 116 19.22 -5.51 14.69
C MET A 116 19.32 -5.62 13.17
N LEU A 117 18.23 -5.44 12.43
CA LEU A 117 18.29 -5.42 10.96
C LEU A 117 19.19 -4.28 10.46
N LYS A 118 19.09 -3.09 11.06
CA LYS A 118 19.97 -1.95 10.76
C LYS A 118 21.42 -2.23 11.11
N SER A 119 21.71 -2.96 12.18
CA SER A 119 23.08 -3.31 12.57
C SER A 119 23.70 -4.32 11.61
N LEU A 120 22.92 -5.31 11.16
CA LEU A 120 23.36 -6.32 10.18
C LEU A 120 23.72 -5.67 8.84
N VAL A 121 22.91 -4.72 8.37
CA VAL A 121 23.22 -3.95 7.15
C VAL A 121 24.53 -3.15 7.29
N ARG A 122 24.80 -2.60 8.48
CA ARG A 122 26.06 -1.87 8.75
C ARG A 122 27.27 -2.78 8.92
N SER A 123 27.07 -4.03 9.35
CA SER A 123 28.15 -4.98 9.64
C SER A 123 28.50 -5.91 8.48
N THR A 124 27.81 -5.80 7.35
CA THR A 124 28.13 -6.56 6.14
C THR A 124 28.92 -5.63 5.20
N PRO A 125 30.27 -5.60 5.27
CA PRO A 125 31.04 -4.99 4.21
C PRO A 125 30.91 -5.86 2.95
N GLU A 126 30.75 -5.23 1.79
CA GLU A 126 30.77 -5.89 0.47
C GLU A 126 31.99 -6.78 0.27
#